data_AF-A0A536DYU2-F1
#
_entry.id   AF-A0A536DYU2-F1
#
_cell.length_a   1.000
_cell.length_b   1.000
_cell.length_c   1.000
_cell.angle_alpha   90.00
_cell.angle_beta   90.00
_cell.angle_gamma   90.00
#
_symmetry.space_group_name_H-M   'P 1'
#
loop_
_entity.id
_entity.type
_entity.pdbx_description
1 polymer ?
#
loop_
_entity_poly.entity_id
_entity_poly.type
_entity_poly.pdbx_seq_one_letter_code
_entity_poly.pdbx_strand_id
1 'polypeptide(L)'
;MIADPHCHTLASDGMVTPQQLVDAALKARLDLIAVTDHDTMDSVRETQERGTAAGLTVVGGQEITTRWPAQTHIMGWFLEKSIKRGMSLVDTVDAIHDQGALAIVPHPFMPVYFGSIQPNMLRRLLEKHQVDGIEMVCGNEVPGRLPNGGADESHRP
;
A
#
# COMPACT_ATOMS: atom_id res chain seq x y z
N MET A 1 18.98 -2.01 -1.54
CA MET A 1 17.67 -2.21 -0.92
C MET A 1 16.61 -2.13 -2.00
N ILE A 2 15.88 -3.22 -2.25
CA ILE A 2 14.76 -3.33 -3.17
C ILE A 2 13.54 -3.74 -2.34
N ALA A 3 12.41 -3.04 -2.50
CA ALA A 3 11.24 -3.25 -1.68
C ALA A 3 9.96 -3.34 -2.52
N ASP A 4 9.00 -4.14 -2.05
CA ASP A 4 7.60 -4.08 -2.47
C ASP A 4 6.76 -3.46 -1.33
N PRO A 5 6.37 -2.18 -1.45
CA PRO A 5 5.81 -1.41 -0.35
C PRO A 5 4.29 -1.57 -0.18
N HIS A 6 3.63 -2.42 -0.96
CA HIS A 6 2.16 -2.56 -0.93
C HIS A 6 1.75 -3.99 -1.34
N CYS A 7 1.58 -4.87 -0.37
CA CYS A 7 1.20 -6.27 -0.62
C CYS A 7 -0.07 -6.69 0.13
N HIS A 8 -0.87 -7.53 -0.52
CA HIS A 8 -2.08 -8.15 0.04
C HIS A 8 -1.94 -9.66 0.16
N THR A 9 -2.65 -10.24 1.13
CA THR A 9 -2.73 -11.67 1.40
C THR A 9 -4.17 -12.17 1.33
N LEU A 10 -4.37 -13.48 1.54
CA LEU A 10 -5.70 -14.09 1.69
C LEU A 10 -6.49 -13.56 2.91
N ALA A 11 -5.90 -12.74 3.78
CA ALA A 11 -6.64 -12.09 4.87
C ALA A 11 -7.59 -10.99 4.35
N SER A 12 -7.36 -10.45 3.15
CA SER A 12 -8.27 -9.53 2.48
C SER A 12 -8.63 -10.01 1.07
N ASP A 13 -8.01 -9.46 0.02
CA ASP A 13 -8.29 -9.76 -1.39
C ASP A 13 -7.06 -10.23 -2.18
N GLY A 14 -5.93 -10.45 -1.50
CA GLY A 14 -4.75 -11.07 -2.07
C GLY A 14 -4.96 -12.54 -2.43
N MET A 15 -4.06 -13.09 -3.25
CA MET A 15 -4.16 -14.47 -3.78
C MET A 15 -3.23 -15.47 -3.09
N VAL A 16 -2.47 -15.02 -2.08
CA VAL A 16 -1.38 -15.79 -1.47
C VAL A 16 -1.47 -15.78 0.05
N THR A 17 -1.04 -16.87 0.68
CA THR A 17 -0.85 -16.91 2.14
C THR A 17 0.35 -16.05 2.56
N PRO A 18 0.46 -15.66 3.85
CA PRO A 18 1.68 -15.06 4.40
C PRO A 18 2.97 -15.77 4.03
N GLN A 19 2.99 -17.11 4.08
CA GLN A 19 4.16 -17.91 3.69
C GLN A 19 4.49 -17.76 2.21
N GLN A 20 3.49 -17.88 1.34
CA GLN A 20 3.67 -17.77 -0.10
C GLN A 20 4.15 -16.36 -0.50
N LEU A 21 3.68 -15.32 0.19
CA LEU A 21 4.15 -13.95 -0.01
C LEU A 21 5.65 -13.81 0.34
N VAL A 22 6.09 -14.31 1.49
CA VAL A 22 7.50 -14.31 1.90
C VAL A 22 8.36 -15.08 0.89
N ASP A 23 7.93 -16.27 0.48
CA ASP A 23 8.66 -17.10 -0.49
C ASP A 23 8.81 -16.39 -1.84
N ALA A 24 7.75 -15.71 -2.30
CA ALA A 24 7.78 -14.93 -3.53
C ALA A 24 8.75 -13.74 -3.44
N ALA A 25 8.74 -13.02 -2.32
CA ALA A 25 9.64 -11.88 -2.07
C ALA A 25 11.12 -12.30 -2.09
N LEU A 26 11.45 -13.41 -1.41
CA LEU A 26 12.81 -13.96 -1.42
C LEU A 26 13.24 -14.40 -2.81
N LYS A 27 12.35 -15.07 -3.55
CA LYS A 27 12.61 -15.49 -4.94
C LYS A 27 12.88 -14.28 -5.85
N ALA A 28 12.16 -13.18 -5.63
CA ALA A 28 12.35 -11.90 -6.31
C ALA A 28 13.57 -11.11 -5.81
N ARG A 29 14.27 -11.60 -4.78
CA ARG A 29 15.42 -10.95 -4.13
C ARG A 29 15.08 -9.57 -3.56
N LEU A 30 13.88 -9.44 -2.99
CA LEU A 30 13.49 -8.26 -2.23
C LEU A 30 14.17 -8.26 -0.87
N ASP A 31 14.56 -7.08 -0.41
CA ASP A 31 15.09 -6.86 0.93
C ASP A 31 13.97 -6.58 1.94
N LEU A 32 12.82 -6.07 1.46
CA LEU A 32 11.69 -5.64 2.27
C LEU A 32 10.36 -5.83 1.54
N ILE A 33 9.32 -6.18 2.30
CA ILE A 33 7.92 -6.05 1.88
C ILE A 33 7.10 -5.30 2.94
N ALA A 34 5.99 -4.67 2.54
CA ALA A 34 4.96 -4.20 3.47
C ALA A 34 3.65 -4.95 3.25
N VAL A 35 3.09 -5.51 4.32
CA VAL A 35 1.79 -6.20 4.29
C VAL A 35 0.72 -5.24 4.73
N THR A 36 -0.22 -4.94 3.84
CA THR A 36 -1.19 -3.85 3.98
C THR A 36 -2.57 -4.30 3.50
N ASP A 37 -3.02 -5.45 4.00
CA ASP A 37 -4.35 -6.02 3.71
C ASP A 37 -5.48 -4.98 3.93
N HIS A 38 -6.53 -5.07 3.11
CA HIS A 38 -7.68 -4.18 3.23
C HIS A 38 -8.40 -4.35 4.56
N ASP A 39 -8.55 -3.24 5.30
CA ASP A 39 -9.36 -3.15 6.52
C ASP A 39 -8.99 -4.14 7.66
N THR A 40 -7.86 -4.85 7.58
CA THR A 40 -7.41 -5.82 8.60
C THR A 40 -5.89 -5.86 8.73
N MET A 41 -5.40 -6.37 9.86
CA MET A 41 -3.98 -6.67 10.11
C MET A 41 -3.74 -8.14 10.48
N ASP A 42 -4.72 -9.02 10.24
CA ASP A 42 -4.69 -10.41 10.74
C ASP A 42 -3.50 -11.23 10.22
N SER A 43 -2.98 -10.88 9.04
CA SER A 43 -1.83 -11.52 8.39
C SER A 43 -0.47 -10.99 8.86
N VAL A 44 -0.43 -9.80 9.48
CA VAL A 44 0.82 -9.05 9.71
C VAL A 44 1.77 -9.81 10.61
N ARG A 45 1.28 -10.27 11.77
CA ARG A 45 2.10 -10.98 12.73
C ARG A 45 2.71 -12.25 12.14
N GLU A 46 1.90 -13.07 11.47
CA GLU A 46 2.37 -14.30 10.83
C GLU A 46 3.43 -13.98 9.77
N THR A 47 3.19 -12.96 8.94
CA THR A 47 4.12 -12.60 7.86
C THR A 47 5.45 -12.07 8.41
N GLN A 48 5.42 -11.28 9.49
CA GLN A 48 6.61 -10.79 10.17
C GLN A 48 7.44 -11.91 10.80
N GLU A 49 6.80 -12.87 11.47
CA GLU A 49 7.48 -14.03 12.05
C GLU A 49 8.18 -14.86 10.96
N ARG A 50 7.50 -15.11 9.84
CA ARG A 50 8.06 -15.84 8.69
C ARG A 50 9.17 -15.07 7.99
N GLY A 51 8.98 -13.78 7.74
CA GLY A 51 9.98 -12.91 7.12
C GLY A 51 11.25 -12.85 7.96
N THR A 52 11.12 -12.62 9.27
CA THR A 52 12.25 -12.60 10.21
C THR A 52 13.02 -13.92 10.18
N ALA A 53 12.33 -15.06 10.21
CA ALA A 53 12.96 -16.38 10.14
C ALA A 53 13.73 -16.61 8.83
N ALA A 54 13.33 -15.95 7.75
CA ALA A 54 13.95 -16.08 6.43
C ALA A 54 14.92 -14.94 6.07
N GLY A 55 15.14 -13.96 6.97
CA GLY A 55 16.01 -12.81 6.71
C GLY A 55 15.40 -11.72 5.82
N LEU A 56 14.08 -11.70 5.67
CA LEU A 56 13.32 -10.66 4.95
C LEU A 56 12.74 -9.65 5.94
N THR A 57 12.88 -8.35 5.66
CA THR A 57 12.22 -7.32 6.47
C THR A 57 10.74 -7.22 6.08
N VAL A 58 9.85 -7.24 7.08
CA VAL A 58 8.40 -7.12 6.85
C VAL A 58 7.86 -5.94 7.65
N VAL A 59 7.40 -4.91 6.94
CA VAL A 59 6.66 -3.78 7.53
C VAL A 59 5.22 -4.19 7.71
N GLY A 60 4.71 -4.06 8.94
CA GLY A 60 3.31 -4.28 9.26
C GLY A 60 2.48 -3.04 8.98
N GLY A 61 1.35 -3.20 8.32
CA GLY A 61 0.47 -2.10 7.98
C GLY A 61 -0.95 -2.56 7.65
N GLN A 62 -1.72 -1.63 7.12
CA GLN A 62 -3.11 -1.83 6.73
C GLN A 62 -3.45 -0.85 5.60
N GLU A 63 -4.29 -1.27 4.65
CA GLU A 63 -4.92 -0.36 3.71
C GLU A 63 -6.36 -0.06 4.17
N ILE A 64 -6.61 1.14 4.68
CA ILE A 64 -7.86 1.52 5.35
C ILE A 64 -8.83 2.15 4.36
N THR A 65 -10.02 1.58 4.26
CA THR A 65 -11.13 2.15 3.51
C THR A 65 -11.81 3.27 4.28
N THR A 66 -11.82 4.49 3.72
CA THR A 66 -12.54 5.65 4.28
C THR A 66 -14.03 5.62 3.95
N ARG A 67 -14.82 6.46 4.63
CA ARG A 67 -16.28 6.48 4.50
C ARG A 67 -16.78 7.02 3.14
N TRP A 68 -18.00 6.62 2.76
CA TRP A 68 -18.76 7.18 1.62
C TRP A 68 -19.06 8.69 1.81
N PRO A 69 -19.10 9.55 0.78
CA PRO A 69 -19.21 9.30 -0.67
C PRO A 69 -17.93 9.10 -1.46
N ALA A 70 -16.75 9.21 -0.85
CA ALA A 70 -15.49 9.06 -1.58
C ALA A 70 -15.01 7.61 -1.66
N GLN A 71 -15.17 6.82 -0.57
CA GLN A 71 -14.61 5.47 -0.43
C GLN A 71 -13.17 5.38 -0.95
N THR A 72 -12.28 6.16 -0.34
CA THR A 72 -10.85 6.22 -0.69
C THR A 72 -10.02 5.40 0.28
N HIS A 73 -8.87 4.91 -0.15
CA HIS A 73 -7.92 4.21 0.70
C HIS A 73 -6.84 5.16 1.26
N ILE A 74 -6.43 4.88 2.50
CA ILE A 74 -5.19 5.41 3.08
C ILE A 74 -4.44 4.23 3.67
N MET A 75 -3.15 4.16 3.36
CA MET A 75 -2.28 3.09 3.81
C MET A 75 -1.52 3.55 5.05
N GLY A 76 -1.55 2.76 6.11
CA GLY A 76 -0.77 2.98 7.32
C GLY A 76 0.37 1.99 7.44
N TRP A 77 1.61 2.46 7.60
CA TRP A 77 2.78 1.62 7.86
C TRP A 77 3.27 1.75 9.29
N PHE A 78 3.82 0.67 9.83
CA PHE A 78 4.28 0.57 11.23
C PHE A 78 3.14 0.67 12.24
N LEU A 79 1.93 0.24 11.86
CA LEU A 79 0.80 0.17 12.76
C LEU A 79 1.03 -0.91 13.82
N GLU A 80 0.64 -0.63 15.06
CA GLU A 80 0.60 -1.62 16.15
C GLU A 80 -0.77 -2.29 16.24
N LYS A 81 -1.83 -1.56 15.89
CA LYS A 81 -3.22 -2.00 15.99
C LYS A 81 -3.99 -1.60 14.74
N SER A 82 -4.97 -2.41 14.37
CA SER A 82 -5.83 -2.10 13.24
C SER A 82 -6.63 -0.83 13.48
N ILE A 83 -6.77 -0.05 12.41
CA ILE A 83 -7.58 1.15 12.36
C ILE A 83 -8.95 0.79 11.79
N LYS A 84 -9.98 1.38 12.38
CA LYS A 84 -11.36 1.14 12.00
C LYS A 84 -11.65 1.70 10.59
N ARG A 85 -12.20 0.86 9.72
CA ARG A 85 -12.75 1.29 8.42
C ARG A 85 -13.92 2.27 8.56
N GLY A 86 -14.14 3.07 7.52
CA GLY A 86 -15.28 3.98 7.41
C GLY A 86 -15.14 5.27 8.23
N MET A 87 -13.92 5.60 8.66
CA MET A 87 -13.58 6.92 9.21
C MET A 87 -13.49 7.96 8.08
N SER A 88 -13.53 9.25 8.43
CA SER A 88 -13.26 10.28 7.43
C SER A 88 -11.80 10.23 7.00
N LEU A 89 -11.48 10.77 5.82
CA LEU A 89 -10.11 10.79 5.30
C LEU A 89 -9.11 11.39 6.30
N VAL A 90 -9.50 12.51 6.94
CA VAL A 90 -8.68 13.20 7.93
C VAL A 90 -8.54 12.37 9.20
N ASP A 91 -9.66 11.87 9.74
CA ASP A 91 -9.63 11.08 10.97
C ASP A 91 -8.80 9.79 10.77
N THR A 92 -8.82 9.21 9.57
CA THR A 92 -7.99 8.05 9.23
C THR A 92 -6.50 8.40 9.28
N VAL A 93 -6.09 9.53 8.72
CA VAL A 93 -4.69 10.00 8.79
C VAL A 93 -4.30 10.28 10.24
N ASP A 94 -5.13 11.00 10.99
CA ASP A 94 -4.86 11.32 12.40
C ASP A 94 -4.75 10.03 13.25
N ALA A 95 -5.61 9.03 13.01
CA ALA A 95 -5.54 7.74 13.71
C ALA A 95 -4.28 6.92 13.38
N ILE A 96 -3.68 7.10 12.20
CA ILE A 96 -2.39 6.52 11.86
C ILE A 96 -1.29 7.24 12.66
N HIS A 97 -1.28 8.57 12.63
CA HIS A 97 -0.30 9.39 13.34
C HIS A 97 -0.36 9.26 14.86
N ASP A 98 -1.55 9.03 15.44
CA ASP A 98 -1.73 8.76 16.87
C ASP A 98 -0.99 7.48 17.33
N GLN A 99 -0.70 6.55 16.42
CA GLN A 99 0.14 5.37 16.68
C GLN A 99 1.63 5.61 16.40
N GLY A 100 2.03 6.81 15.98
CA GLY A 100 3.39 7.11 15.51
C GLY A 100 3.73 6.44 14.16
N ALA A 101 2.72 5.95 13.45
CA ALA A 101 2.81 5.27 12.17
C ALA A 101 2.84 6.29 11.00
N LEU A 102 3.18 5.81 9.80
CA LEU A 102 3.24 6.66 8.60
C LEU A 102 1.97 6.53 7.76
N ALA A 103 1.38 7.67 7.41
CA ALA A 103 0.21 7.75 6.55
C ALA A 103 0.62 7.97 5.09
N ILE A 104 0.26 7.03 4.23
CA ILE A 104 0.62 7.02 2.81
C ILE A 104 -0.66 7.01 1.99
N VAL A 105 -0.68 7.82 0.92
CA VAL A 105 -1.76 7.81 -0.07
C VAL A 105 -1.45 6.75 -1.13
N PRO A 106 -2.18 5.61 -1.16
CA PRO A 106 -1.96 4.58 -2.16
C PRO A 106 -2.63 4.94 -3.48
N HIS A 107 -2.05 4.42 -4.58
CA HIS A 107 -2.54 4.43 -5.97
C HIS A 107 -3.38 5.63 -6.41
N PRO A 108 -2.93 6.89 -6.17
CA PRO A 108 -3.71 8.10 -6.47
C PRO A 108 -3.96 8.33 -7.97
N PHE A 109 -3.34 7.53 -8.84
CA PHE A 109 -3.44 7.60 -10.29
C PHE A 109 -4.35 6.51 -10.89
N MET A 110 -4.79 5.53 -10.08
CA MET A 110 -5.76 4.53 -10.50
C MET A 110 -7.18 5.09 -10.59
N PRO A 111 -8.09 4.45 -11.36
CA PRO A 111 -9.49 4.83 -11.37
C PRO A 111 -10.15 4.79 -9.98
N VAL A 112 -11.00 5.77 -9.68
CA VAL A 112 -11.64 5.97 -8.36
C VAL A 112 -12.48 4.79 -7.86
N TYR A 113 -12.94 3.89 -8.75
CA TYR A 113 -13.68 2.70 -8.34
C TYR A 113 -12.79 1.61 -7.70
N PHE A 114 -11.46 1.78 -7.70
CA PHE A 114 -10.49 0.97 -6.95
C PHE A 114 -10.15 1.58 -5.57
N GLY A 115 -10.91 2.58 -5.10
CA GLY A 115 -10.62 3.25 -3.84
C GLY A 115 -9.51 4.30 -3.92
N SER A 116 -9.10 4.69 -5.14
CA SER A 116 -8.14 5.77 -5.35
C SER A 116 -8.68 7.14 -4.89
N ILE A 117 -7.79 7.99 -4.40
CA ILE A 117 -8.13 9.36 -4.01
C ILE A 117 -8.39 10.24 -5.24
N GLN A 118 -9.49 11.00 -5.21
CA GLN A 118 -9.75 11.99 -6.26
C GLN A 118 -8.72 13.13 -6.20
N PRO A 119 -8.22 13.66 -7.35
CA PRO A 119 -7.20 14.72 -7.36
C PRO A 119 -7.56 15.97 -6.54
N ASN A 120 -8.81 16.41 -6.61
CA ASN A 120 -9.29 17.55 -5.81
C ASN A 120 -9.34 17.25 -4.31
N MET A 121 -9.63 16.00 -3.95
CA MET A 121 -9.64 15.57 -2.55
C MET A 121 -8.21 15.47 -2.01
N LEU A 122 -7.29 14.90 -2.79
CA LEU A 122 -5.87 14.85 -2.46
C LEU A 122 -5.30 16.26 -2.26
N ARG A 123 -5.58 17.19 -3.18
CA ARG A 123 -5.15 18.59 -3.02
C ARG A 123 -5.64 19.20 -1.70
N ARG A 124 -6.93 19.03 -1.39
CA ARG A 124 -7.52 19.54 -0.14
C ARG A 124 -6.95 18.88 1.11
N LEU A 125 -6.60 17.59 1.03
CA LEU A 125 -5.93 16.88 2.11
C LEU A 125 -4.57 17.51 2.36
N LEU A 126 -3.73 17.61 1.31
CA LEU A 126 -2.36 18.14 1.42
C LEU A 126 -2.30 19.62 1.84
N GLU A 127 -3.34 20.40 1.56
CA GLU A 127 -3.44 21.80 2.03
C GLU A 127 -3.66 21.91 3.55
N LYS A 128 -4.20 20.86 4.19
CA LYS A 128 -4.72 20.93 5.57
C LYS A 128 -4.12 19.92 6.53
N HIS A 129 -3.66 18.79 6.03
CA HIS A 129 -3.09 17.68 6.81
C HIS A 129 -1.85 17.15 6.12
N GLN A 130 -0.86 16.82 6.94
CA GLN A 130 0.36 16.18 6.48
C GLN A 130 0.08 14.70 6.22
N VAL A 131 0.65 14.20 5.13
CA VAL A 131 0.84 12.76 4.89
C VAL A 131 2.33 12.52 4.72
N ASP A 132 2.78 11.30 4.96
CA ASP A 132 4.20 10.94 4.97
C ASP A 132 4.67 10.39 3.63
N GLY A 133 3.74 9.94 2.79
CA GLY A 133 4.05 9.42 1.47
C GLY A 133 2.87 9.45 0.50
N ILE A 134 3.20 9.35 -0.78
CA ILE A 134 2.24 9.16 -1.87
C ILE A 134 2.85 8.09 -2.77
N GLU A 135 2.07 7.05 -3.07
CA GLU A 135 2.50 6.01 -3.99
C GLU A 135 2.60 6.57 -5.41
N MET A 136 3.79 6.43 -6.01
CA MET A 136 4.06 6.94 -7.35
C MET A 136 4.04 5.84 -8.41
N VAL A 137 4.19 4.56 -8.04
CA VAL A 137 4.18 3.43 -8.97
C VAL A 137 3.40 2.30 -8.32
N CYS A 138 2.33 1.85 -8.98
CA CYS A 138 1.50 0.74 -8.53
C CYS A 138 1.37 -0.25 -9.70
N GLY A 139 1.85 -1.48 -9.50
CA GLY A 139 1.89 -2.51 -10.54
C GLY A 139 2.64 -2.04 -11.80
N ASN A 140 1.95 -2.05 -12.94
CA ASN A 140 2.52 -1.60 -14.23
C ASN A 140 2.28 -0.11 -14.52
N GLU A 141 1.61 0.62 -13.62
CA GLU A 141 1.26 2.01 -13.83
C GLU A 141 2.38 2.93 -13.33
N VAL A 142 2.92 3.73 -14.25
CA VAL A 142 3.86 4.80 -13.95
C VAL A 142 3.26 6.11 -14.45
N PRO A 143 3.13 7.14 -13.60
CA PRO A 143 2.59 8.44 -13.98
C PRO A 143 3.28 8.99 -15.23
N GLY A 144 2.50 9.33 -16.25
CA GLY A 144 3.00 9.85 -17.53
C GLY A 144 3.43 8.81 -18.56
N ARG A 145 3.39 7.51 -18.24
CA ARG A 145 3.60 6.44 -19.22
C ARG A 145 2.27 6.12 -19.90
N LEU A 146 2.17 6.38 -21.21
CA LEU A 146 0.98 6.01 -21.99
C LEU A 146 0.80 4.47 -21.97
N PRO A 147 -0.45 3.96 -21.91
CA PRO A 147 -0.70 2.55 -22.10
C PRO A 147 -0.35 2.18 -23.54
N ASN A 148 0.58 1.23 -23.71
CA ASN A 148 1.17 0.76 -24.97
C ASN A 148 2.30 1.62 -25.55
N GLY A 149 3.46 1.61 -24.88
CA GLY A 149 4.74 1.68 -25.60
C GLY A 149 5.10 0.28 -26.09
N GLY A 150 4.68 -0.07 -27.30
CA GLY A 150 5.22 -1.25 -27.98
C GLY A 150 6.74 -1.18 -28.00
N ALA A 151 7.41 -2.29 -27.72
CA ALA A 151 8.85 -2.38 -27.84
C ALA A 151 9.25 -2.09 -29.29
N ASP A 152 9.82 -0.91 -29.54
CA ASP A 152 10.58 -0.67 -30.75
C ASP A 152 11.94 -1.34 -30.59
N GLU A 153 12.03 -2.60 -31.04
CA GLU A 153 13.28 -3.35 -31.17
C GLU A 153 14.06 -2.97 -32.45
N SER A 154 14.08 -1.70 -32.88
CA SER A 154 14.85 -1.31 -34.06
C SER A 154 16.25 -0.76 -33.80
N HIS A 155 16.66 -0.49 -32.57
CA HIS A 155 18.00 0.06 -32.31
C HIS A 155 18.68 -0.52 -31.07
N ARG A 156 19.49 -1.57 -31.28
CA ARG A 156 20.70 -1.81 -30.48
C ARG A 156 21.92 -1.69 -31.40
N PRO A 157 22.94 -0.89 -31.04
CA PRO A 157 24.28 -1.06 -31.60
C PRO A 157 24.93 -2.37 -31.12
#